data_AF-A0A8C3UIB9-F1
#
_entry.id   AF-A0A8C3UIB9-F1
#
_cell.length_a   1.000
_cell.length_b   1.000
_cell.length_c   1.000
_cell.angle_alpha   90.00
_cell.angle_beta   90.00
_cell.angle_gamma   90.00
#
_symmetry.space_group_name_H-M   'P 1'
#
loop_
_entity.id
_entity.type
_entity.pdbx_description
1 polymer ?
#
loop_
_entity_poly.entity_id
_entity_poly.type
_entity_poly.pdbx_seq_one_letter_code
_entity_poly.pdbx_strand_id
1 'polypeptide(L)'
;MGMFGNAAGSANRLLQRGQWALMLLLSVAIYGSHAPLLTLCKVDGAIPFSSTSVVVLVELTKLALSLLFLLAGAREPLGAALSWRHAAPFALSALLYAANNNLVVHMQLFMDPSTFQVLSNLKIVSTALLYSLLLRRRLGSRRWLALLLLLAAGVTYSCGGLRGHGHPGGMRLHVTPVGLLLLSVYCLISGLSAVYTEAILKSQALPLSLQNIFLYFFGVLLNLLGSVWSGMEGGFLEGFSPWVLLVVLSQALNGLIMSVVMKHSSNITRLFVISCSILVNALLSVVLFNLQLTLLFFMAVACIGLAVYLYSYSCTEGENRQLWSSGHHLKSCRDVAFSQDGQKLFTVSKDKAIHILTAEEGRLETRFPKAHESALNCVLPIDAHIFATGDDGGAVKVWDLRRGSAILEARQQEEYISAMAVDGNGKILLTASGDGTLGVFNMKRRRFELLSEPQNGDLTSVVLMKRGRKVACGSSEGTIYLFNWDGFGAASDRFALRAETIDCMVPVTDSIVCVGSLDGVIRAVNVLPNRVLGCVGQHLGEPIEQLAVAADGKLLASSGHDQKVKFWDVSALGSMVVDDYRRKKKKGGPLRALSSKALGSGEDFFADLRDEAEPEEGAGDGGGSGDSDTDSD
;
A
#
# COMPACT_ATOMS: atom_id res chain seq x y z
N MET A 1 -9.75 -2.96 -26.91
CA MET A 1 -11.21 -3.16 -26.74
C MET A 1 -11.40 -4.08 -25.52
N GLY A 2 -11.64 -3.54 -24.32
CA GLY A 2 -11.43 -4.28 -23.06
C GLY A 2 -12.45 -3.94 -21.98
N MET A 3 -13.75 -4.06 -22.28
CA MET A 3 -14.81 -3.60 -21.38
C MET A 3 -15.68 -4.69 -20.74
N PHE A 4 -15.73 -5.93 -21.25
CA PHE A 4 -16.72 -6.90 -20.78
C PHE A 4 -16.16 -8.01 -19.86
N GLY A 5 -14.88 -8.36 -19.94
CA GLY A 5 -14.26 -9.35 -19.02
C GLY A 5 -13.99 -8.81 -17.61
N ASN A 6 -13.69 -7.51 -17.48
CA ASN A 6 -13.52 -6.83 -16.20
C ASN A 6 -14.84 -6.66 -15.41
N ALA A 7 -16.00 -6.81 -16.06
CA ALA A 7 -17.29 -6.55 -15.44
C ALA A 7 -17.67 -7.59 -14.38
N ALA A 8 -17.37 -8.88 -14.58
CA ALA A 8 -17.75 -9.93 -13.62
C ALA A 8 -16.89 -9.91 -12.34
N GLY A 9 -15.57 -9.74 -12.48
CA GLY A 9 -14.66 -9.60 -11.35
C GLY A 9 -14.81 -8.25 -10.63
N SER A 10 -15.11 -7.17 -11.35
CA SER A 10 -15.42 -5.87 -10.73
C SER A 10 -16.80 -5.87 -10.08
N ALA A 11 -17.83 -6.51 -10.67
CA ALA A 11 -19.14 -6.62 -10.08
C ALA A 11 -19.09 -7.37 -8.74
N ASN A 12 -18.34 -8.47 -8.65
CA ASN A 12 -18.19 -9.20 -7.39
C ASN A 12 -17.43 -8.37 -6.33
N ARG A 13 -16.41 -7.61 -6.73
CA ARG A 13 -15.71 -6.67 -5.82
C ARG A 13 -16.58 -5.49 -5.42
N LEU A 14 -17.42 -4.97 -6.32
CA LEU A 14 -18.38 -3.89 -6.05
C LEU A 14 -19.49 -4.37 -5.12
N LEU A 15 -19.99 -5.59 -5.33
CA LEU A 15 -20.99 -6.22 -4.47
C LEU A 15 -20.41 -6.45 -3.06
N GLN A 16 -19.18 -6.97 -2.96
CA GLN A 16 -18.47 -7.12 -1.69
C GLN A 16 -18.23 -5.75 -1.01
N ARG A 17 -17.78 -4.74 -1.76
CA ARG A 17 -17.62 -3.38 -1.22
C ARG A 17 -18.94 -2.78 -0.74
N GLY A 18 -20.03 -3.01 -1.47
CA GLY A 18 -21.38 -2.58 -1.07
C GLY A 18 -21.87 -3.26 0.21
N GLN A 19 -21.65 -4.57 0.33
CA GLN A 19 -21.96 -5.33 1.54
C GLN A 19 -21.14 -4.85 2.74
N TRP A 20 -19.84 -4.60 2.55
CA TRP A 20 -18.96 -4.05 3.58
C TRP A 20 -19.37 -2.64 4.01
N ALA A 21 -19.70 -1.77 3.05
CA ALA A 21 -20.17 -0.42 3.34
C ALA A 21 -21.49 -0.44 4.11
N LEU A 22 -22.44 -1.28 3.71
CA LEU A 22 -23.72 -1.46 4.41
C LEU A 22 -23.50 -1.95 5.84
N MET A 23 -22.64 -2.94 6.05
CA MET A 23 -22.33 -3.47 7.37
C MET A 23 -21.69 -2.41 8.28
N LEU A 24 -20.75 -1.61 7.76
CA LEU A 24 -20.12 -0.52 8.51
C LEU A 24 -21.12 0.59 8.84
N LEU A 25 -21.97 0.99 7.90
CA LEU A 25 -23.03 1.98 8.14
C LEU A 25 -24.01 1.49 9.22
N LEU A 26 -24.42 0.22 9.15
CA LEU A 26 -25.27 -0.40 10.15
C LEU A 26 -24.59 -0.39 11.53
N SER A 27 -23.30 -0.70 11.59
CA SER A 27 -22.53 -0.68 12.85
C SER A 27 -22.45 0.72 13.47
N VAL A 28 -22.26 1.75 12.65
CA VAL A 28 -22.25 3.16 13.07
C VAL A 28 -23.62 3.57 13.60
N ALA A 29 -24.70 3.15 12.92
CA ALA A 29 -26.07 3.46 13.31
C ALA A 29 -26.46 2.80 14.65
N ILE A 30 -26.15 1.52 14.83
CA ILE A 30 -26.43 0.76 16.05
C ILE A 30 -25.63 1.32 17.23
N TYR A 31 -24.34 1.62 17.03
CA TYR A 31 -23.50 2.16 18.10
C TYR A 31 -23.96 3.58 18.49
N GLY A 32 -24.31 4.41 17.51
CA GLY A 32 -24.77 5.78 17.73
C GLY A 32 -26.15 5.88 18.38
N SER A 33 -27.03 4.91 18.16
CA SER A 33 -28.39 4.89 18.74
C SER A 33 -28.43 4.45 20.20
N HIS A 34 -27.34 3.89 20.75
CA HIS A 34 -27.32 3.36 22.11
C HIS A 34 -27.60 4.41 23.19
N ALA A 35 -26.93 5.56 23.16
CA ALA A 35 -27.09 6.58 24.19
C ALA A 35 -28.52 7.17 24.23
N PRO A 36 -29.15 7.52 23.08
CA PRO A 36 -30.54 7.97 23.03
C PRO A 36 -31.53 6.89 23.48
N LEU A 37 -31.32 5.62 23.07
CA LEU A 37 -32.16 4.51 23.52
C LEU A 37 -32.10 4.31 25.04
N LEU A 38 -30.91 4.45 25.63
CA LEU A 38 -30.74 4.35 27.08
C LEU A 38 -31.46 5.50 27.80
N THR A 39 -31.46 6.71 27.26
CA THR A 39 -32.21 7.84 27.84
C THR A 39 -33.72 7.63 27.78
N LEU A 40 -34.24 6.97 26.74
CA LEU A 40 -35.67 6.61 26.63
C LEU A 40 -36.10 5.51 27.62
N CYS A 41 -35.14 4.76 28.17
CA CYS A 41 -35.42 3.74 29.18
C CYS A 41 -35.54 4.30 30.60
N LYS A 42 -35.22 5.58 30.83
CA LYS A 42 -35.27 6.20 32.16
C LYS A 42 -36.70 6.55 32.53
N VAL A 43 -37.12 6.15 33.73
CA VAL A 43 -38.40 6.53 34.35
C VAL A 43 -38.05 7.38 35.57
N ASP A 44 -38.55 8.62 35.64
CA ASP A 44 -38.25 9.60 36.70
C ASP A 44 -36.75 9.83 36.97
N GLY A 45 -35.92 9.77 35.92
CA GLY A 45 -34.47 9.99 36.01
C GLY A 45 -33.66 8.81 36.57
N ALA A 46 -34.32 7.76 37.07
CA ALA A 46 -33.71 6.52 37.53
C ALA A 46 -33.75 5.44 36.44
N ILE A 47 -32.78 4.51 36.49
CA ILE A 47 -32.76 3.32 35.64
C ILE A 47 -33.44 2.20 36.44
N PRO A 48 -34.63 1.73 36.04
CA PRO A 48 -35.45 0.82 36.85
C PRO A 48 -34.95 -0.64 36.82
N PHE A 49 -33.93 -0.96 36.02
CA PHE A 49 -33.43 -2.32 35.83
C PHE A 49 -32.00 -2.49 36.34
N SER A 50 -31.67 -3.70 36.77
CA SER A 50 -30.30 -4.05 37.19
C SER A 50 -29.34 -4.10 36.00
N SER A 51 -28.19 -3.42 36.13
CA SER A 51 -27.14 -3.40 35.10
C SER A 51 -26.50 -4.78 34.89
N THR A 52 -26.43 -5.61 35.93
CA THR A 52 -25.83 -6.96 35.87
C THR A 52 -26.72 -7.91 35.06
N SER A 53 -28.05 -7.86 35.26
CA SER A 53 -29.00 -8.68 34.50
C SER A 53 -28.97 -8.38 32.99
N VAL A 54 -28.87 -7.10 32.62
CA VAL A 54 -28.78 -6.69 31.20
C VAL A 54 -27.51 -7.19 30.54
N VAL A 55 -26.35 -7.12 31.23
CA VAL A 55 -25.08 -7.62 30.69
C VAL A 55 -25.13 -9.13 30.45
N VAL A 56 -25.67 -9.90 31.40
CA VAL A 56 -25.86 -11.35 31.24
C VAL A 56 -26.78 -11.65 30.06
N LEU A 57 -27.91 -10.94 29.94
CA LEU A 57 -28.86 -11.15 28.85
C LEU A 57 -28.26 -10.79 27.47
N VAL A 58 -27.44 -9.75 27.39
CA VAL A 58 -26.71 -9.39 26.16
C VAL A 58 -25.75 -10.50 25.74
N GLU A 59 -24.94 -11.04 26.65
CA GLU A 59 -24.00 -12.13 26.31
C GLU A 59 -24.73 -13.43 25.95
N LEU A 60 -25.84 -13.76 26.64
CA LEU A 60 -26.71 -14.88 26.28
C LEU A 60 -27.33 -14.71 24.90
N THR A 61 -27.78 -13.50 24.56
CA THR A 61 -28.36 -13.20 23.25
C THR A 61 -27.31 -13.32 22.14
N LYS A 62 -26.07 -12.87 22.37
CA LYS A 62 -24.95 -13.07 21.43
C LYS A 62 -24.65 -14.54 21.22
N LEU A 63 -24.63 -15.33 22.30
CA LEU A 63 -24.41 -16.77 22.24
C LEU A 63 -25.52 -17.46 21.42
N ALA A 64 -26.79 -17.16 21.71
CA ALA A 64 -27.94 -17.71 20.99
C ALA A 64 -27.92 -17.37 19.50
N LEU A 65 -27.66 -16.11 19.14
CA LEU A 65 -27.54 -15.68 17.74
C LEU A 65 -26.35 -16.35 17.03
N SER A 66 -25.21 -16.49 17.72
CA SER A 66 -24.03 -17.16 17.14
C SER A 66 -24.27 -18.65 16.88
N LEU A 67 -25.05 -19.33 17.73
CA LEU A 67 -25.46 -20.72 17.56
C LEU A 67 -26.48 -20.86 16.41
N LEU A 68 -27.41 -19.92 16.29
CA LEU A 68 -28.36 -19.86 15.17
C LEU A 68 -27.65 -19.65 13.83
N PHE A 69 -26.64 -18.78 13.76
CA PHE A 69 -25.82 -18.61 12.56
C PHE A 69 -25.01 -19.85 12.20
N LEU A 70 -24.51 -20.59 13.20
CA LEU A 70 -23.82 -21.86 12.96
C LEU A 70 -24.78 -22.90 12.37
N LEU A 71 -25.99 -23.02 12.92
CA LEU A 71 -27.02 -23.95 12.44
C LEU A 71 -27.51 -23.60 11.03
N ALA A 72 -27.72 -22.31 10.74
CA ALA A 72 -28.14 -21.84 9.43
C ALA A 72 -27.04 -21.98 8.35
N GLY A 73 -25.77 -21.95 8.75
CA GLY A 73 -24.60 -22.05 7.86
C GLY A 73 -24.03 -23.45 7.67
N ALA A 74 -24.57 -24.48 8.35
CA ALA A 74 -24.03 -25.83 8.30
C ALA A 74 -24.35 -26.54 6.97
N ARG A 75 -23.50 -26.34 5.96
CA ARG A 75 -23.43 -27.19 4.75
C ARG A 75 -22.31 -28.24 4.79
N GLU A 76 -21.43 -28.20 5.80
CA GLU A 76 -20.37 -29.19 5.98
C GLU A 76 -20.39 -29.78 7.40
N PRO A 77 -20.17 -31.10 7.56
CA PRO A 77 -20.16 -31.74 8.87
C PRO A 77 -18.94 -31.26 9.66
N LEU A 78 -19.17 -30.64 10.83
CA LEU A 78 -18.14 -30.33 11.82
C LEU A 78 -17.57 -31.64 12.41
N GLY A 79 -16.74 -32.33 11.64
CA GLY A 79 -16.09 -33.59 12.01
C GLY A 79 -14.77 -33.43 12.77
N ALA A 80 -14.46 -32.25 13.32
CA ALA A 80 -13.25 -32.02 14.08
C ALA A 80 -13.54 -32.07 15.58
N ALA A 81 -12.95 -33.05 16.28
CA ALA A 81 -12.98 -33.13 17.74
C ALA A 81 -12.54 -31.79 18.35
N LEU A 82 -13.47 -31.10 19.01
CA LEU A 82 -13.22 -29.85 19.74
C LEU A 82 -12.14 -30.11 20.80
N SER A 83 -10.90 -29.71 20.52
CA SER A 83 -9.83 -29.79 21.51
C SER A 83 -9.77 -28.50 22.33
N TRP A 84 -9.70 -28.66 23.66
CA TRP A 84 -9.58 -27.57 24.64
C TRP A 84 -8.45 -26.57 24.35
N ARG A 85 -7.43 -27.00 23.59
CA ARG A 85 -6.31 -26.16 23.14
C ARG A 85 -6.75 -25.00 22.24
N HIS A 86 -7.82 -25.16 21.46
CA HIS A 86 -8.33 -24.09 20.60
C HIS A 86 -9.24 -23.11 21.34
N ALA A 87 -9.91 -23.57 22.42
CA ALA A 87 -10.85 -22.78 23.21
C ALA A 87 -10.16 -21.94 24.30
N ALA A 88 -9.07 -22.43 24.91
CA ALA A 88 -8.39 -21.77 26.02
C ALA A 88 -7.97 -20.30 25.77
N PRO A 89 -7.49 -19.90 24.57
CA PRO A 89 -7.15 -18.50 24.30
C PRO A 89 -8.35 -17.54 24.42
N PHE A 90 -9.57 -18.01 24.13
CA PHE A 90 -10.79 -17.20 24.24
C PHE A 90 -11.21 -16.95 25.69
N ALA A 91 -10.80 -17.81 26.64
CA ALA A 91 -11.06 -17.58 28.05
C ALA A 91 -10.29 -16.37 28.57
N LEU A 92 -9.03 -16.20 28.14
CA LEU A 92 -8.21 -15.05 28.53
C LEU A 92 -8.76 -13.74 27.96
N SER A 93 -9.25 -13.74 26.71
CA SER A 93 -9.87 -12.55 26.14
C SER A 93 -11.18 -12.16 26.83
N ALA A 94 -12.02 -13.14 27.18
CA ALA A 94 -13.23 -12.92 27.97
C ALA A 94 -12.91 -12.38 29.38
N LEU A 95 -11.87 -12.91 30.02
CA LEU A 95 -11.40 -12.44 31.33
C LEU A 95 -10.89 -10.99 31.27
N LEU A 96 -10.10 -10.64 30.26
CA LEU A 96 -9.65 -9.27 30.04
C LEU A 96 -10.82 -8.31 29.78
N TYR A 97 -11.84 -8.76 29.05
CA TYR A 97 -13.04 -7.97 28.80
C TYR A 97 -13.86 -7.75 30.08
N ALA A 98 -14.04 -8.78 30.91
CA ALA A 98 -14.70 -8.69 32.20
C ALA A 98 -13.94 -7.77 33.17
N ALA A 99 -12.61 -7.92 33.23
CA ALA A 99 -11.74 -7.04 34.03
C ALA A 99 -11.86 -5.58 33.59
N ASN A 100 -11.87 -5.33 32.28
CA ASN A 100 -12.07 -3.99 31.73
C ASN A 100 -13.41 -3.38 32.16
N ASN A 101 -14.51 -4.15 32.16
CA ASN A 101 -15.82 -3.65 32.57
C ASN A 101 -15.89 -3.33 34.07
N ASN A 102 -15.34 -4.20 34.93
CA ASN A 102 -15.31 -3.97 36.37
C ASN A 102 -14.43 -2.78 36.75
N LEU A 103 -13.32 -2.58 36.03
CA LEU A 103 -12.42 -1.45 36.25
C LEU A 103 -13.11 -0.12 35.94
N VAL A 104 -13.97 -0.05 34.92
CA VAL A 104 -14.77 1.15 34.63
C VAL A 104 -15.66 1.51 35.81
N VAL A 105 -16.35 0.54 36.41
CA VAL A 105 -17.22 0.77 37.57
C VAL A 105 -16.41 1.24 38.77
N HIS A 106 -15.28 0.59 39.05
CA HIS A 106 -14.40 1.03 40.14
C HIS A 106 -13.81 2.43 39.94
N MET A 107 -13.47 2.80 38.71
CA MET A 107 -12.93 4.13 38.40
C MET A 107 -13.95 5.25 38.63
N GLN A 108 -15.25 4.97 38.42
CA GLN A 108 -16.32 5.93 38.67
C GLN A 108 -16.52 6.24 40.17
N LEU A 109 -15.94 5.44 41.08
CA LEU A 109 -15.94 5.73 42.52
C LEU A 109 -14.92 6.82 42.90
N PHE A 110 -13.88 7.00 42.10
CA PHE A 110 -12.74 7.89 42.42
C PHE A 110 -12.60 9.09 41.49
N MET A 111 -13.39 9.15 40.41
CA MET A 111 -13.36 10.21 39.40
C MET A 111 -14.76 10.58 38.95
N ASP A 112 -14.96 11.87 38.69
CA ASP A 112 -16.20 12.37 38.11
C ASP A 112 -16.48 11.72 36.74
N PRO A 113 -17.74 11.41 36.39
CA PRO A 113 -18.09 10.80 35.10
C PRO A 113 -17.60 11.61 33.89
N SER A 114 -17.55 12.94 34.02
CA SER A 114 -17.07 13.89 33.02
C SER A 114 -15.57 13.75 32.76
N THR A 115 -14.78 13.75 33.84
CA THR A 115 -13.33 13.55 33.84
C THR A 115 -12.98 12.17 33.26
N PHE A 116 -13.70 11.14 33.68
CA PHE A 116 -13.56 9.79 33.15
C PHE A 116 -13.80 9.73 31.63
N GLN A 117 -14.87 10.34 31.13
CA GLN A 117 -15.20 10.27 29.70
C GLN A 117 -14.14 10.90 28.82
N VAL A 118 -13.59 12.07 29.21
CA VAL A 118 -12.50 12.74 28.48
C VAL A 118 -11.22 11.89 28.50
N LEU A 119 -10.82 11.43 29.67
CA LEU A 119 -9.59 10.65 29.85
C LEU A 119 -9.67 9.26 29.24
N SER A 120 -10.86 8.65 29.17
CA SER A 120 -11.07 7.34 28.56
C SER A 120 -10.74 7.32 27.07
N ASN A 121 -10.77 8.46 26.37
CA ASN A 121 -10.38 8.57 24.97
C ASN A 121 -8.87 8.30 24.75
N LEU A 122 -8.05 8.43 25.80
CA LEU A 122 -6.62 8.07 25.76
C LEU A 122 -6.40 6.59 25.43
N LYS A 123 -7.41 5.73 25.63
CA LYS A 123 -7.38 4.34 25.19
C LYS A 123 -7.08 4.19 23.69
N ILE A 124 -7.46 5.18 22.86
CA ILE A 124 -7.17 5.19 21.42
C ILE A 124 -5.66 5.11 21.17
N VAL A 125 -4.88 5.94 21.86
CA VAL A 125 -3.42 5.97 21.74
C VAL A 125 -2.79 4.70 22.30
N SER A 126 -3.27 4.23 23.46
CA SER A 126 -2.81 2.96 24.06
C SER A 126 -3.06 1.76 23.13
N THR A 127 -4.25 1.66 22.54
CA THR A 127 -4.59 0.59 21.60
C THR A 127 -3.71 0.64 20.34
N ALA A 128 -3.38 1.83 19.84
CA ALA A 128 -2.50 2.00 18.67
C ALA A 128 -1.03 1.66 18.99
N LEU A 129 -0.53 2.05 20.16
CA LEU A 129 0.81 1.69 20.64
C LEU A 129 0.95 0.17 20.80
N LEU A 130 -0.01 -0.46 21.49
CA LEU A 130 -0.04 -1.91 21.69
C LEU A 130 -0.20 -2.65 20.36
N TYR A 131 -1.01 -2.14 19.44
CA TYR A 131 -1.12 -2.68 18.08
C TYR A 131 0.24 -2.63 17.36
N SER A 132 0.96 -1.51 17.44
CA SER A 132 2.28 -1.36 16.83
C SER A 132 3.33 -2.28 17.45
N LEU A 133 3.26 -2.50 18.78
CA LEU A 133 4.21 -3.33 19.53
C LEU A 133 3.96 -4.84 19.35
N LEU A 134 2.70 -5.30 19.50
CA LEU A 134 2.34 -6.72 19.47
C LEU A 134 2.26 -7.31 18.05
N LEU A 135 1.75 -6.56 17.07
CA LEU A 135 1.66 -7.03 15.67
C LEU A 135 2.88 -6.65 14.82
N ARG A 136 3.91 -6.00 15.41
CA ARG A 136 5.12 -5.51 14.72
C ARG A 136 4.85 -4.67 13.46
N ARG A 137 3.70 -4.01 13.37
CA ARG A 137 3.35 -3.12 12.26
C ARG A 137 3.70 -1.69 12.63
N ARG A 138 4.66 -1.07 11.93
CA ARG A 138 4.98 0.35 12.11
C ARG A 138 3.88 1.20 11.50
N LEU A 139 3.30 2.11 12.29
CA LEU A 139 2.35 3.09 11.80
C LEU A 139 3.13 4.29 11.22
N GLY A 140 2.91 4.62 9.95
CA GLY A 140 3.51 5.82 9.35
C GLY A 140 3.00 7.12 9.98
N SER A 141 3.76 8.22 9.80
CA SER A 141 3.49 9.53 10.44
C SER A 141 2.08 10.07 10.15
N ARG A 142 1.53 9.77 8.96
CA ARG A 142 0.15 10.17 8.58
C ARG A 142 -0.94 9.39 9.33
N ARG A 143 -0.71 8.10 9.63
CA ARG A 143 -1.67 7.29 10.42
C ARG A 143 -1.66 7.71 11.88
N TRP A 144 -0.50 8.08 12.41
CA TRP A 144 -0.38 8.71 13.72
C TRP A 144 -1.14 10.04 13.79
N LEU A 145 -1.02 10.88 12.76
CA LEU A 145 -1.79 12.12 12.65
C LEU A 145 -3.30 11.85 12.66
N ALA A 146 -3.77 10.86 11.88
CA ALA A 146 -5.18 10.49 11.85
C ALA A 146 -5.70 10.00 13.22
N LEU A 147 -4.91 9.20 13.95
CA LEU A 147 -5.27 8.74 15.29
C LEU A 147 -5.28 9.86 16.33
N LEU A 148 -4.35 10.82 16.22
CA LEU A 148 -4.31 12.00 17.08
C LEU A 148 -5.50 12.94 16.82
N LEU A 149 -5.90 13.09 15.55
CA LEU A 149 -7.13 13.81 15.19
C LEU A 149 -8.38 13.11 15.73
N LEU A 150 -8.41 11.76 15.73
CA LEU A 150 -9.50 10.99 16.32
C LEU A 150 -9.61 11.21 17.84
N LEU A 151 -8.47 11.23 18.53
CA LEU A 151 -8.40 11.56 19.96
C LEU A 151 -8.91 12.99 20.23
N ALA A 152 -8.45 13.96 19.43
CA ALA A 152 -8.90 15.35 19.54
C ALA A 152 -10.41 15.49 19.32
N ALA A 153 -10.97 14.75 18.35
CA ALA A 153 -12.42 14.72 18.12
C ALA A 153 -13.20 14.16 19.33
N GLY A 154 -12.72 13.07 19.93
CA GLY A 154 -13.34 12.50 21.13
C GLY A 154 -13.30 13.46 22.33
N VAL A 155 -12.17 14.14 22.56
CA VAL A 155 -12.01 15.10 23.66
C VAL A 155 -12.89 16.34 23.45
N THR A 156 -12.90 16.90 22.24
CA THR A 156 -13.71 18.09 21.91
C THR A 156 -15.21 17.82 22.04
N TYR A 157 -15.67 16.64 21.61
CA TYR A 157 -17.05 16.21 21.80
C TYR A 157 -17.42 16.07 23.29
N SER A 158 -16.59 15.39 24.08
CA SER A 158 -16.83 15.22 25.52
C SER A 158 -16.86 16.58 26.26
N CYS A 159 -15.96 17.51 25.92
CA CYS A 159 -15.98 18.86 26.48
C CYS A 159 -17.21 19.68 26.06
N GLY A 160 -17.74 19.46 24.85
CA GLY A 160 -18.95 20.12 24.35
C GLY A 160 -20.22 19.69 25.10
N GLY A 161 -20.36 18.40 25.39
CA GLY A 161 -21.50 17.87 26.16
C GLY A 161 -21.55 18.37 27.61
N LEU A 162 -20.39 18.66 28.20
CA LEU A 162 -20.27 19.12 29.59
C LEU A 162 -20.67 20.59 29.80
N ARG A 163 -20.64 21.42 28.75
CA ARG A 163 -21.04 22.84 28.83
C ARG A 163 -22.57 23.06 28.77
N GLY A 164 -23.35 22.01 28.48
CA GLY A 164 -24.82 22.10 28.35
C GLY A 164 -25.61 22.21 29.66
N HIS A 165 -24.97 22.02 30.82
CA HIS A 165 -25.62 22.15 32.13
C HIS A 165 -25.05 23.33 32.92
N GLY A 166 -25.53 24.55 32.63
CA GLY A 166 -25.87 25.62 33.57
C GLY A 166 -24.91 26.09 34.70
N HIS A 167 -23.68 25.58 34.86
CA HIS A 167 -22.77 26.04 35.91
C HIS A 167 -21.57 26.82 35.33
N PRO A 168 -21.41 28.11 35.66
CA PRO A 168 -20.26 28.93 35.27
C PRO A 168 -19.08 28.66 36.23
N GLY A 169 -18.74 27.39 36.45
CA GLY A 169 -17.58 26.97 37.24
C GLY A 169 -16.50 26.42 36.32
N GLY A 170 -15.34 27.07 36.30
CA GLY A 170 -14.18 26.60 35.53
C GLY A 170 -13.87 25.12 35.82
N MET A 171 -13.46 24.41 34.78
CA MET A 171 -13.12 22.99 34.75
C MET A 171 -12.10 22.63 35.86
N ARG A 172 -12.57 22.20 37.02
CA ARG A 172 -11.73 21.53 38.03
C ARG A 172 -11.79 20.04 37.75
N LEU A 173 -10.89 19.57 36.90
CA LEU A 173 -10.56 18.16 36.75
C LEU A 173 -10.14 17.63 38.13
N HIS A 174 -11.04 16.93 38.83
CA HIS A 174 -10.70 16.26 40.09
C HIS A 174 -9.90 14.99 39.73
N VAL A 175 -8.58 15.14 39.74
CA VAL A 175 -7.65 14.06 39.38
C VAL A 175 -6.99 13.59 40.66
N THR A 176 -7.45 12.44 41.16
CA THR A 176 -6.75 11.75 42.24
C THR A 176 -5.56 10.97 41.64
N PRO A 177 -4.39 10.91 42.33
CA PRO A 177 -3.24 10.14 41.84
C PRO A 177 -3.56 8.64 41.70
N VAL A 178 -4.43 8.12 42.58
CA VAL A 178 -4.97 6.76 42.48
C VAL A 178 -5.86 6.60 41.24
N GLY A 179 -6.69 7.59 40.91
CA GLY A 179 -7.50 7.61 39.69
C GLY A 179 -6.66 7.60 38.41
N LEU A 180 -5.53 8.33 38.37
CA LEU A 180 -4.59 8.29 37.24
C LEU A 180 -3.92 6.93 37.08
N LEU A 181 -3.55 6.28 38.18
CA LEU A 181 -2.97 4.93 38.15
C LEU A 181 -4.00 3.90 37.66
N LEU A 182 -5.24 3.97 38.14
CA LEU A 182 -6.33 3.12 37.66
C LEU A 182 -6.63 3.37 36.17
N LEU A 183 -6.56 4.62 35.71
CA LEU A 183 -6.76 5.00 34.32
C LEU A 183 -5.66 4.45 33.40
N SER A 184 -4.39 4.48 33.82
CA SER A 184 -3.30 3.92 33.02
C SER A 184 -3.44 2.41 32.87
N VAL A 185 -3.79 1.73 33.97
CA VAL A 185 -4.12 0.29 33.98
C VAL A 185 -5.32 0.01 33.07
N TYR A 186 -6.37 0.82 33.12
CA TYR A 186 -7.53 0.69 32.24
C TYR A 186 -7.17 0.83 30.76
N CYS A 187 -6.40 1.86 30.40
CA CYS A 187 -6.00 2.07 29.02
C CYS A 187 -5.14 0.90 28.49
N LEU A 188 -4.30 0.31 29.33
CA LEU A 188 -3.49 -0.86 28.99
C LEU A 188 -4.34 -2.12 28.84
N ILE A 189 -5.19 -2.43 29.81
CA ILE A 189 -6.07 -3.62 29.77
C ILE A 189 -7.06 -3.52 28.60
N SER A 190 -7.63 -2.35 28.35
CA SER A 190 -8.54 -2.11 27.23
C SER A 190 -7.84 -2.29 25.89
N GLY A 191 -6.63 -1.75 25.74
CA GLY A 191 -5.81 -1.93 24.54
C GLY A 191 -5.39 -3.38 24.31
N LEU A 192 -4.96 -4.06 25.38
CA LEU A 192 -4.51 -5.44 25.32
C LEU A 192 -5.66 -6.39 25.02
N SER A 193 -6.84 -6.18 25.62
CA SER A 193 -8.06 -6.93 25.30
C SER A 193 -8.41 -6.82 23.81
N ALA A 194 -8.42 -5.59 23.27
CA ALA A 194 -8.80 -5.36 21.88
C ALA A 194 -7.78 -5.96 20.88
N VAL A 195 -6.48 -5.76 21.10
CA VAL A 195 -5.43 -6.30 20.21
C VAL A 195 -5.33 -7.82 20.32
N TYR A 196 -5.48 -8.38 21.52
CA TYR A 196 -5.43 -9.83 21.74
C TYR A 196 -6.63 -10.55 21.12
N THR A 197 -7.86 -10.00 21.26
CA THR A 197 -9.04 -10.55 20.58
C THR A 197 -8.90 -10.55 19.06
N GLU A 198 -8.36 -9.48 18.47
CA GLU A 198 -8.09 -9.41 17.03
C GLU A 198 -7.08 -10.49 16.61
N ALA A 199 -5.98 -10.63 17.36
CA ALA A 199 -4.94 -11.61 17.05
C ALA A 199 -5.46 -13.06 17.11
N ILE A 200 -6.30 -13.41 18.09
CA ILE A 200 -6.91 -14.74 18.19
C ILE A 200 -7.87 -15.00 17.03
N LEU A 201 -8.76 -14.05 16.72
CA LEU A 201 -9.74 -14.22 15.64
C LEU A 201 -9.09 -14.43 14.27
N LYS A 202 -7.92 -13.81 14.04
CA LYS A 202 -7.16 -13.93 12.78
C LYS A 202 -6.22 -15.13 12.73
N SER A 203 -5.69 -15.58 13.86
CA SER A 203 -4.72 -16.70 13.90
C SER A 203 -5.37 -18.05 13.70
N GLN A 204 -6.66 -18.21 14.03
CA GLN A 204 -7.35 -19.49 13.92
C GLN A 204 -8.17 -19.61 12.62
N ALA A 205 -8.00 -20.72 11.90
CA ALA A 205 -8.70 -21.03 10.64
C ALA A 205 -10.17 -21.52 10.83
N LEU A 206 -10.76 -21.32 12.01
CA LEU A 206 -12.12 -21.78 12.33
C LEU A 206 -13.19 -20.82 11.77
N PRO A 207 -14.42 -21.31 11.51
CA PRO A 207 -15.54 -20.46 11.14
C PRO A 207 -15.82 -19.42 12.25
N LEU A 208 -16.18 -18.20 11.85
CA LEU A 208 -16.36 -17.07 12.80
C LEU A 208 -17.46 -17.35 13.82
N SER A 209 -18.55 -18.01 13.41
CA SER A 209 -19.66 -18.39 14.31
C SER A 209 -19.17 -19.28 15.46
N LEU A 210 -18.28 -20.24 15.20
CA LEU A 210 -17.71 -21.11 16.22
C LEU A 210 -16.76 -20.35 17.17
N GLN A 211 -15.93 -19.45 16.63
CA GLN A 211 -15.06 -18.58 17.45
C GLN A 211 -15.87 -17.67 18.38
N ASN A 212 -16.98 -17.10 17.86
CA ASN A 212 -17.93 -16.31 18.63
C ASN A 212 -18.57 -17.14 19.76
N ILE A 213 -18.95 -18.38 19.50
CA ILE A 213 -19.51 -19.28 20.54
C ILE A 213 -18.53 -19.45 21.70
N PHE A 214 -17.24 -19.71 21.44
CA PHE A 214 -16.25 -19.82 22.51
C PHE A 214 -16.10 -18.52 23.30
N LEU A 215 -16.01 -17.39 22.60
CA LEU A 215 -15.86 -16.08 23.23
C LEU A 215 -17.04 -15.76 24.17
N TYR A 216 -18.27 -15.96 23.68
CA TYR A 216 -19.48 -15.64 24.45
C TYR A 216 -19.79 -16.68 25.52
N PHE A 217 -19.43 -17.95 25.33
CA PHE A 217 -19.57 -18.98 26.37
C PHE A 217 -18.77 -18.60 27.64
N PHE A 218 -17.50 -18.23 27.48
CA PHE A 218 -16.69 -17.77 28.63
C PHE A 218 -17.17 -16.43 29.18
N GLY A 219 -17.68 -15.52 28.34
CA GLY A 219 -18.29 -14.26 28.77
C GLY A 219 -19.52 -14.46 29.64
N VAL A 220 -20.45 -15.32 29.22
CA VAL A 220 -21.64 -15.71 30.00
C VAL A 220 -21.25 -16.32 31.33
N LEU A 221 -20.30 -17.27 31.33
CA LEU A 221 -19.82 -17.94 32.54
C LEU A 221 -19.27 -16.94 33.57
N LEU A 222 -18.40 -16.03 33.15
CA LEU A 222 -17.79 -15.02 34.03
C LEU A 222 -18.82 -14.04 34.58
N ASN A 223 -19.77 -13.60 33.75
CA ASN A 223 -20.80 -12.65 34.19
C ASN A 223 -21.83 -13.29 35.14
N LEU A 224 -22.18 -14.56 34.93
CA LEU A 224 -23.01 -15.33 35.88
C LEU A 224 -22.32 -15.52 37.23
N LEU A 225 -21.04 -15.87 37.23
CA LEU A 225 -20.24 -15.96 38.45
C LEU A 225 -20.18 -14.61 39.17
N GLY A 226 -19.99 -13.52 38.42
CA GLY A 226 -20.01 -12.16 38.95
C GLY A 226 -21.36 -11.77 39.58
N SER A 227 -22.48 -12.11 38.93
CA SER A 227 -23.82 -11.81 39.45
C SER A 227 -24.17 -12.61 40.71
N VAL A 228 -23.66 -13.85 40.82
CA VAL A 228 -23.84 -14.67 42.02
C VAL A 228 -23.02 -14.10 43.18
N TRP A 229 -21.81 -13.61 42.91
CA TRP A 229 -20.94 -13.02 43.93
C TRP A 229 -21.47 -11.69 44.48
N SER A 230 -22.08 -10.85 43.64
CA SER A 230 -22.54 -9.52 44.06
C SER A 230 -23.82 -9.52 44.90
N GLY A 231 -24.51 -10.66 45.03
CA GLY A 231 -25.83 -10.75 45.66
C GLY A 231 -26.91 -10.07 44.80
N MET A 232 -27.88 -10.84 44.29
CA MET A 232 -29.02 -10.25 43.57
C MET A 232 -30.06 -9.73 44.57
N GLU A 233 -30.08 -8.42 44.79
CA GLU A 233 -31.20 -7.73 45.43
C GLU A 233 -32.25 -7.39 44.34
N GLY A 234 -33.20 -8.30 44.10
CA GLY A 234 -34.32 -8.11 43.16
C GLY A 234 -34.52 -9.22 42.13
N GLY A 235 -35.67 -9.22 41.45
CA GLY A 235 -35.98 -10.18 40.39
C GLY A 235 -35.11 -9.97 39.14
N PHE A 236 -34.67 -11.06 38.48
CA PHE A 236 -33.79 -10.99 37.29
C PHE A 236 -34.33 -10.12 36.15
N LEU A 237 -35.66 -10.07 36.00
CA LEU A 237 -36.39 -9.32 34.96
C LEU A 237 -37.21 -8.14 35.51
N GLU A 238 -36.95 -7.69 36.73
CA GLU A 238 -37.68 -6.58 37.33
C GLU A 238 -37.31 -5.26 36.64
N GLY A 239 -38.31 -4.46 36.26
CA GLY A 239 -38.12 -3.17 35.58
C GLY A 239 -37.86 -3.24 34.06
N PHE A 240 -38.03 -4.39 33.41
CA PHE A 240 -37.83 -4.52 31.96
C PHE A 240 -38.99 -3.93 31.15
N SER A 241 -38.69 -2.91 30.34
CA SER A 241 -39.59 -2.35 29.34
C SER A 241 -39.24 -2.86 27.93
N PRO A 242 -40.13 -2.72 26.93
CA PRO A 242 -39.81 -3.04 25.54
C PRO A 242 -38.55 -2.33 25.01
N TRP A 243 -38.26 -1.13 25.53
CA TRP A 243 -37.05 -0.37 25.20
C TRP A 243 -35.78 -1.03 25.74
N VAL A 244 -35.83 -1.64 26.92
CA VAL A 244 -34.70 -2.39 27.50
C VAL A 244 -34.37 -3.60 26.64
N LEU A 245 -35.39 -4.33 26.16
CA LEU A 245 -35.20 -5.45 25.24
C LEU A 245 -34.57 -5.01 23.91
N LEU A 246 -35.00 -3.86 23.38
CA LEU A 246 -34.42 -3.26 22.18
C LEU A 246 -32.94 -2.89 22.39
N VAL A 247 -32.58 -2.35 23.56
CA VAL A 247 -31.18 -2.07 23.93
C VAL A 247 -30.35 -3.35 23.98
N VAL A 248 -30.89 -4.42 24.58
CA VAL A 248 -30.22 -5.73 24.66
C VAL A 248 -29.96 -6.29 23.26
N LEU A 249 -30.98 -6.29 22.39
CA LEU A 249 -30.86 -6.79 21.02
C LEU A 249 -29.87 -5.96 20.20
N SER A 250 -29.95 -4.64 20.30
CA SER A 250 -29.04 -3.70 19.63
C SER A 250 -27.58 -3.92 20.05
N GLN A 251 -27.32 -4.10 21.36
CA GLN A 251 -25.99 -4.40 21.89
C GLN A 251 -25.47 -5.77 21.49
N ALA A 252 -26.33 -6.79 21.43
CA ALA A 252 -25.94 -8.11 20.95
C ALA A 252 -25.53 -8.07 19.46
N LEU A 253 -26.32 -7.40 18.62
CA LEU A 253 -26.03 -7.25 17.20
C LEU A 253 -24.74 -6.46 16.95
N ASN A 254 -24.52 -5.38 17.71
CA ASN A 254 -23.27 -4.61 17.68
C ASN A 254 -22.06 -5.50 17.98
N GLY A 255 -22.13 -6.33 19.02
CA GLY A 255 -21.04 -7.25 19.38
C GLY A 255 -20.68 -8.23 18.26
N LEU A 256 -21.68 -8.79 17.58
CA LEU A 256 -21.50 -9.70 16.46
C LEU A 256 -20.89 -9.01 15.23
N ILE A 257 -21.38 -7.81 14.88
CA ILE A 257 -20.80 -7.04 13.77
C ILE A 257 -19.35 -6.65 14.08
N MET A 258 -19.06 -6.27 15.32
CA MET A 258 -17.70 -5.92 15.74
C MET A 258 -16.74 -7.12 15.66
N SER A 259 -17.20 -8.35 15.92
CA SER A 259 -16.34 -9.53 15.74
C SER A 259 -16.05 -9.83 14.26
N VAL A 260 -16.99 -9.56 13.35
CA VAL A 260 -16.75 -9.59 11.90
C VAL A 260 -15.72 -8.54 11.49
N VAL A 261 -15.88 -7.30 11.96
CA VAL A 261 -14.94 -6.19 11.68
C VAL A 261 -13.54 -6.55 12.20
N MET A 262 -13.41 -7.12 13.39
CA MET A 262 -12.09 -7.51 13.93
C MET A 262 -11.45 -8.67 13.15
N LYS A 263 -12.23 -9.65 12.68
CA LYS A 263 -11.68 -10.80 11.94
C LYS A 263 -11.23 -10.41 10.52
N HIS A 264 -11.99 -9.58 9.83
CA HIS A 264 -11.78 -9.32 8.40
C HIS A 264 -11.28 -7.90 8.09
N SER A 265 -11.26 -7.01 9.09
CA SER A 265 -10.68 -5.66 8.98
C SER A 265 -9.61 -5.46 10.05
N SER A 266 -9.56 -4.30 10.71
CA SER A 266 -8.59 -3.98 11.76
C SER A 266 -9.29 -3.40 12.99
N ASN A 267 -8.64 -3.48 14.15
CA ASN A 267 -9.13 -2.77 15.34
C ASN A 267 -9.13 -1.24 15.15
N ILE A 268 -8.33 -0.71 14.22
CA ILE A 268 -8.37 0.72 13.84
C ILE A 268 -9.70 1.06 13.16
N THR A 269 -10.23 0.18 12.31
CA THR A 269 -11.55 0.34 11.68
C THR A 269 -12.65 0.43 12.73
N ARG A 270 -12.56 -0.37 13.80
CA ARG A 270 -13.47 -0.30 14.96
C ARG A 270 -13.43 1.08 15.64
N LEU A 271 -12.24 1.67 15.81
CA LEU A 271 -12.10 3.02 16.37
C LEU A 271 -12.78 4.08 15.48
N PHE A 272 -12.67 3.95 14.16
CA PHE A 272 -13.37 4.83 13.23
C PHE A 272 -14.89 4.68 13.31
N VAL A 273 -15.41 3.44 13.39
CA VAL A 273 -16.85 3.19 13.58
C VAL A 273 -17.37 3.87 14.85
N ILE A 274 -16.66 3.70 15.97
CA ILE A 274 -17.02 4.34 17.25
C ILE A 274 -17.00 5.86 17.13
N SER A 275 -16.02 6.43 16.43
CA SER A 275 -15.92 7.88 16.28
C SER A 275 -16.99 8.44 15.35
N CYS A 276 -17.28 7.77 14.23
CA CYS A 276 -18.37 8.14 13.33
C CYS A 276 -19.76 8.02 13.98
N SER A 277 -19.91 7.13 14.97
CA SER A 277 -21.16 6.96 15.72
C SER A 277 -21.59 8.23 16.47
N ILE A 278 -20.63 9.11 16.78
CA ILE A 278 -20.88 10.42 17.43
C ILE A 278 -21.81 11.28 16.58
N LEU A 279 -21.67 11.23 15.25
CA LEU A 279 -22.53 11.96 14.31
C LEU A 279 -23.97 11.45 14.38
N VAL A 280 -24.16 10.13 14.36
CA VAL A 280 -25.50 9.52 14.45
C VAL A 280 -26.14 9.82 15.80
N ASN A 281 -25.37 9.69 16.88
CA ASN A 281 -25.86 10.00 18.22
C ASN A 281 -26.36 11.45 18.31
N ALA A 282 -25.58 12.40 17.79
CA ALA A 282 -25.98 13.81 17.77
C ALA A 282 -27.24 14.04 16.93
N LEU A 283 -27.33 13.46 15.74
CA LEU A 283 -28.51 13.57 14.88
C LEU A 283 -29.77 13.01 15.56
N LEU A 284 -29.69 11.81 16.15
CA LEU A 284 -30.81 11.23 16.88
C LEU A 284 -31.19 12.09 18.09
N SER A 285 -30.20 12.61 18.81
CA SER A 285 -30.43 13.43 20.00
C SER A 285 -31.10 14.77 19.66
N VAL A 286 -30.75 15.38 18.52
CA VAL A 286 -31.44 16.58 17.99
C VAL A 286 -32.89 16.24 17.65
N VAL A 287 -33.13 15.14 16.93
CA VAL A 287 -34.48 14.76 16.50
C VAL A 287 -35.38 14.36 17.67
N LEU A 288 -34.85 13.61 18.65
CA LEU A 288 -35.64 13.05 19.76
C LEU A 288 -35.79 14.02 20.94
N PHE A 289 -34.80 14.87 21.20
CA PHE A 289 -34.75 15.71 22.40
C PHE A 289 -34.60 17.21 22.10
N ASN A 290 -34.65 17.61 20.82
CA ASN A 290 -34.60 19.01 20.37
C ASN A 290 -33.36 19.79 20.89
N LEU A 291 -32.22 19.09 20.99
CA LEU A 291 -30.96 19.63 21.48
C LEU A 291 -30.31 20.62 20.50
N GLN A 292 -29.68 21.68 21.02
CA GLN A 292 -28.92 22.63 20.22
C GLN A 292 -27.49 22.13 19.99
N LEU A 293 -27.08 22.05 18.72
CA LEU A 293 -25.72 21.67 18.33
C LEU A 293 -24.73 22.79 18.66
N THR A 294 -23.64 22.45 19.35
CA THR A 294 -22.59 23.41 19.73
C THR A 294 -21.49 23.51 18.67
N LEU A 295 -20.74 24.62 18.65
CA LEU A 295 -19.60 24.80 17.73
C LEU A 295 -18.51 23.72 17.91
N LEU A 296 -18.34 23.22 19.14
CA LEU A 296 -17.41 22.11 19.46
C LEU A 296 -17.80 20.80 18.75
N PHE A 297 -19.09 20.57 18.48
CA PHE A 297 -19.54 19.41 17.73
C PHE A 297 -19.06 19.45 16.27
N PHE A 298 -19.19 20.60 15.59
CA PHE A 298 -18.74 20.75 14.21
C PHE A 298 -17.22 20.59 14.08
N MET A 299 -16.45 21.06 15.07
CA MET A 299 -15.01 20.83 15.15
C MET A 299 -14.67 19.33 15.26
N ALA A 300 -15.40 18.59 16.11
CA ALA A 300 -15.21 17.14 16.24
C ALA A 300 -15.52 16.41 14.92
N VAL A 301 -16.60 16.78 14.23
CA VAL A 301 -16.96 16.20 12.91
C VAL A 301 -15.89 16.49 11.86
N ALA A 302 -15.35 17.71 11.81
CA ALA A 302 -14.27 18.06 10.89
C ALA A 302 -13.00 17.24 11.14
N CYS A 303 -12.61 17.03 12.40
CA CYS A 303 -11.48 16.19 12.77
C CYS A 303 -11.68 14.72 12.35
N ILE A 304 -12.89 14.16 12.51
CA ILE A 304 -13.21 12.80 12.07
C ILE A 304 -13.13 12.69 10.54
N GLY A 305 -13.70 13.66 9.81
CA GLY A 305 -13.64 13.68 8.34
C GLY A 305 -12.21 13.73 7.80
N LEU A 306 -11.36 14.59 8.38
CA LEU A 306 -9.95 14.68 8.02
C LEU A 306 -9.19 13.38 8.35
N ALA A 307 -9.48 12.76 9.50
CA ALA A 307 -8.86 11.49 9.90
C ALA A 307 -9.21 10.35 8.94
N VAL A 308 -10.47 10.25 8.50
CA VAL A 308 -10.92 9.24 7.52
C VAL A 308 -10.24 9.46 6.17
N TYR A 309 -10.15 10.71 5.71
CA TYR A 309 -9.47 11.05 4.46
C TYR A 309 -7.98 10.65 4.48
N LEU A 310 -7.28 11.00 5.56
CA LEU A 310 -5.86 10.66 5.74
C LEU A 310 -5.61 9.14 5.81
N TYR A 311 -6.56 8.38 6.35
CA TYR A 311 -6.46 6.92 6.43
C TYR A 311 -6.75 6.24 5.09
N SER A 312 -7.68 6.78 4.29
CA SER A 312 -8.09 6.19 3.01
C SER A 312 -7.03 6.29 1.90
N TYR A 313 -6.11 7.26 1.96
CA TYR A 313 -5.15 7.53 0.88
C TYR A 313 -3.82 6.76 0.98
N SER A 314 -3.71 5.76 1.86
CA SER A 314 -2.49 4.94 1.93
C SER A 314 -2.63 3.72 1.03
N CYS A 315 -1.73 3.57 0.04
CA CYS A 315 -1.42 2.27 -0.54
C CYS A 315 -1.28 1.26 0.62
N THR A 316 -2.04 0.18 0.56
CA THR A 316 -2.29 -0.73 1.68
C THR A 316 -1.02 -1.50 2.04
N GLU A 317 -0.24 -0.96 2.98
CA GLU A 317 0.91 -1.64 3.55
C GLU A 317 0.51 -3.03 4.09
N GLY A 318 1.16 -4.08 3.58
CA GLY A 318 0.99 -5.45 4.05
C GLY A 318 0.00 -6.31 3.26
N GLU A 319 -0.58 -5.83 2.16
CA GLU A 319 -1.34 -6.68 1.22
C GLU A 319 -0.44 -7.32 0.14
N ASN A 320 0.74 -6.74 -0.12
CA ASN A 320 1.71 -7.33 -1.04
C ASN A 320 2.27 -8.63 -0.41
N ARG A 321 1.67 -9.74 -0.81
CA ARG A 321 2.10 -11.10 -0.48
C ARG A 321 2.43 -11.84 -1.76
N GLN A 322 3.37 -12.77 -1.67
CA GLN A 322 3.62 -13.73 -2.73
C GLN A 322 2.33 -14.53 -2.99
N LEU A 323 1.87 -14.56 -4.23
CA LEU A 323 0.67 -15.34 -4.62
C LEU A 323 1.02 -16.83 -4.74
N TRP A 324 2.08 -17.14 -5.47
CA TRP A 324 2.62 -18.49 -5.65
C TRP A 324 4.12 -18.42 -5.98
N SER A 325 4.81 -19.55 -5.96
CA SER A 325 6.16 -19.74 -6.54
C SER A 325 6.18 -20.99 -7.38
N SER A 326 6.87 -20.93 -8.51
CA SER A 326 7.06 -22.07 -9.40
C SER A 326 8.56 -22.35 -9.58
N GLY A 327 8.95 -23.62 -9.42
CA GLY A 327 10.34 -24.08 -9.51
C GLY A 327 10.59 -25.00 -10.71
N HIS A 328 9.87 -24.80 -11.82
CA HIS A 328 9.96 -25.68 -12.98
C HIS A 328 11.26 -25.51 -13.79
N HIS A 329 11.86 -24.32 -13.78
CA HIS A 329 13.16 -24.09 -14.42
C HIS A 329 14.31 -24.62 -13.55
N LEU A 330 15.28 -25.28 -14.18
CA LEU A 330 16.43 -25.89 -13.49
C LEU A 330 17.63 -24.93 -13.38
N LYS A 331 17.59 -23.82 -14.10
CA LYS A 331 18.63 -22.79 -14.14
C LYS A 331 17.99 -21.40 -14.07
N SER A 332 18.82 -20.36 -13.98
CA SER A 332 18.39 -18.95 -13.92
C SER A 332 17.29 -18.64 -14.95
N CYS A 333 16.14 -18.19 -14.46
CA CYS A 333 15.14 -17.53 -15.28
C CYS A 333 15.69 -16.15 -15.65
N ARG A 334 15.74 -15.83 -16.94
CA ARG A 334 16.36 -14.59 -17.45
C ARG A 334 15.34 -13.50 -17.69
N ASP A 335 14.15 -13.86 -18.16
CA ASP A 335 13.08 -12.91 -18.42
C ASP A 335 11.70 -13.54 -18.26
N VAL A 336 10.72 -12.70 -17.95
CA VAL A 336 9.33 -13.07 -17.73
C VAL A 336 8.39 -12.01 -18.30
N ALA A 337 7.32 -12.45 -18.96
CA ALA A 337 6.35 -11.53 -19.54
C ALA A 337 4.92 -12.06 -19.39
N PHE A 338 4.01 -11.18 -18.97
CA PHE A 338 2.58 -11.51 -18.93
C PHE A 338 1.98 -11.46 -20.34
N SER A 339 1.00 -12.33 -20.61
CA SER A 339 0.16 -12.19 -21.79
C SER A 339 -0.67 -10.90 -21.71
N GLN A 340 -1.08 -10.37 -22.87
CA GLN A 340 -1.91 -9.16 -22.93
C GLN A 340 -3.25 -9.32 -22.21
N ASP A 341 -3.78 -10.56 -22.14
CA ASP A 341 -5.00 -10.90 -21.41
C ASP A 341 -4.79 -11.05 -19.89
N GLY A 342 -3.53 -11.06 -19.43
CA GLY A 342 -3.14 -11.25 -18.02
C GLY A 342 -3.33 -12.68 -17.49
N GLN A 343 -3.76 -13.62 -18.32
CA GLN A 343 -4.06 -15.00 -17.94
C GLN A 343 -2.84 -15.91 -17.90
N LYS A 344 -1.81 -15.59 -18.69
CA LYS A 344 -0.62 -16.44 -18.85
C LYS A 344 0.64 -15.66 -18.51
N LEU A 345 1.64 -16.37 -18.00
CA LEU A 345 3.00 -15.87 -17.79
C LEU A 345 3.96 -16.70 -18.63
N PHE A 346 4.68 -16.03 -19.53
CA PHE A 346 5.77 -16.61 -20.29
C PHE A 346 7.05 -16.45 -19.50
N THR A 347 7.81 -17.53 -19.36
CA THR A 347 9.11 -17.51 -18.68
C THR A 347 10.16 -18.18 -19.55
N VAL A 348 11.35 -17.58 -19.59
CA VAL A 348 12.51 -18.11 -20.32
C VAL A 348 13.71 -18.25 -19.40
N SER A 349 14.55 -19.24 -19.70
CA SER A 349 15.64 -19.62 -18.81
C SER A 349 16.90 -20.04 -19.55
N LYS A 350 18.01 -19.96 -18.83
CA LYS A 350 19.32 -20.52 -19.20
C LYS A 350 19.29 -22.04 -19.40
N ASP A 351 18.23 -22.73 -18.99
CA ASP A 351 17.99 -24.15 -19.30
C ASP A 351 17.55 -24.42 -20.75
N LYS A 352 17.42 -23.35 -21.57
CA LYS A 352 17.01 -23.38 -22.99
C LYS A 352 15.54 -23.79 -23.18
N ALA A 353 14.75 -23.77 -22.12
CA ALA A 353 13.33 -24.06 -22.16
C ALA A 353 12.49 -22.79 -22.05
N ILE A 354 11.30 -22.85 -22.64
CA ILE A 354 10.26 -21.84 -22.50
C ILE A 354 9.12 -22.50 -21.73
N HIS A 355 8.70 -21.88 -20.63
CA HIS A 355 7.51 -22.32 -19.88
C HIS A 355 6.41 -21.28 -20.01
N ILE A 356 5.17 -21.77 -20.04
CA ILE A 356 3.97 -20.94 -19.99
C ILE A 356 3.16 -21.41 -18.80
N LEU A 357 2.95 -20.49 -17.87
CA LEU A 357 2.28 -20.73 -16.60
C LEU A 357 0.92 -20.01 -16.59
N THR A 358 -0.07 -20.57 -15.91
CA THR A 358 -1.31 -19.87 -15.58
C THR A 358 -1.02 -18.80 -14.52
N ALA A 359 -1.46 -17.56 -14.73
CA ALA A 359 -1.13 -16.43 -13.85
C ALA A 359 -1.76 -16.54 -12.44
N GLU A 360 -2.91 -17.20 -12.30
CA GLU A 360 -3.63 -17.30 -11.01
C GLU A 360 -2.97 -18.29 -10.04
N GLU A 361 -2.56 -19.46 -10.52
CA GLU A 361 -2.08 -20.57 -9.69
C GLU A 361 -0.58 -20.89 -9.88
N GLY A 362 0.05 -20.35 -10.94
CA GLY A 362 1.44 -20.67 -11.29
C GLY A 362 1.63 -22.07 -11.89
N ARG A 363 0.53 -22.71 -12.34
CA ARG A 363 0.55 -24.05 -12.92
C ARG A 363 1.16 -24.03 -14.33
N LEU A 364 2.05 -24.98 -14.61
CA LEU A 364 2.62 -25.18 -15.94
C LEU A 364 1.57 -25.70 -16.94
N GLU A 365 1.26 -24.90 -17.95
CA GLU A 365 0.37 -25.28 -19.05
C GLU A 365 1.15 -25.95 -20.18
N THR A 366 2.20 -25.28 -20.66
CA THR A 366 3.00 -25.77 -21.79
C THR A 366 4.48 -25.56 -21.53
N ARG A 367 5.28 -26.53 -21.96
CA ARG A 367 6.74 -26.51 -21.89
C ARG A 367 7.31 -26.80 -23.27
N PHE A 368 8.17 -25.92 -23.75
CA PHE A 368 9.00 -26.13 -24.93
C PHE A 368 10.44 -26.43 -24.48
N PRO A 369 10.82 -27.70 -24.31
CA PRO A 369 12.19 -28.06 -23.96
C PRO A 369 13.11 -27.87 -25.17
N LYS A 370 14.36 -27.45 -24.94
CA LYS A 370 15.37 -27.25 -26.01
C LYS A 370 14.86 -26.37 -27.15
N ALA A 371 14.20 -25.27 -26.81
CA ALA A 371 13.64 -24.33 -27.79
C ALA A 371 14.74 -23.66 -28.64
N HIS A 372 15.90 -23.42 -28.01
CA HIS A 372 17.08 -22.82 -28.63
C HIS A 372 18.35 -23.67 -28.39
N GLU A 373 19.38 -23.42 -29.20
CA GLU A 373 20.69 -24.06 -29.08
C GLU A 373 21.52 -23.45 -27.95
N SER A 374 21.38 -22.15 -27.72
CA SER A 374 22.01 -21.40 -26.62
C SER A 374 20.98 -21.04 -25.53
N ALA A 375 21.42 -20.36 -24.49
CA ALA A 375 20.57 -19.96 -23.38
C ALA A 375 19.66 -18.78 -23.78
N LEU A 376 18.43 -18.79 -23.31
CA LEU A 376 17.45 -17.74 -23.63
C LEU A 376 17.64 -16.53 -22.72
N ASN A 377 17.50 -15.34 -23.29
CA ASN A 377 17.62 -14.06 -22.58
C ASN A 377 16.30 -13.32 -22.43
N CYS A 378 15.56 -13.15 -23.52
CA CYS A 378 14.38 -12.29 -23.53
C CYS A 378 13.18 -13.00 -24.16
N VAL A 379 11.98 -12.61 -23.73
CA VAL A 379 10.71 -13.09 -24.27
C VAL A 379 9.74 -11.94 -24.48
N LEU A 380 9.12 -11.89 -25.66
CA LEU A 380 8.17 -10.85 -26.00
C LEU A 380 6.85 -11.46 -26.47
N PRO A 381 5.76 -11.37 -25.67
CA PRO A 381 4.43 -11.73 -26.13
C PRO A 381 3.91 -10.65 -27.09
N ILE A 382 3.63 -11.04 -28.34
CA ILE A 382 3.22 -10.14 -29.43
C ILE A 382 1.70 -10.08 -29.55
N ASP A 383 1.06 -11.24 -29.45
CA ASP A 383 -0.39 -11.43 -29.54
C ASP A 383 -0.79 -12.57 -28.58
N ALA A 384 -2.08 -12.88 -28.47
CA ALA A 384 -2.59 -13.97 -27.64
C ALA A 384 -1.99 -15.35 -27.97
N HIS A 385 -1.49 -15.52 -29.19
CA HIS A 385 -0.94 -16.78 -29.69
C HIS A 385 0.49 -16.71 -30.21
N ILE A 386 1.04 -15.51 -30.42
CA ILE A 386 2.35 -15.31 -31.03
C ILE A 386 3.27 -14.66 -30.01
N PHE A 387 4.47 -15.22 -29.86
CA PHE A 387 5.52 -14.65 -29.02
C PHE A 387 6.89 -14.86 -29.67
N ALA A 388 7.83 -13.99 -29.34
CA ALA A 388 9.21 -14.05 -29.79
C ALA A 388 10.17 -14.35 -28.63
N THR A 389 11.28 -15.02 -28.94
CA THR A 389 12.35 -15.33 -28.00
C THR A 389 13.70 -15.04 -28.62
N GLY A 390 14.60 -14.48 -27.81
CA GLY A 390 15.99 -14.22 -28.16
C GLY A 390 16.95 -14.99 -27.27
N ASP A 391 18.07 -15.45 -27.84
CA ASP A 391 19.08 -16.23 -27.12
C ASP A 391 20.46 -15.55 -27.07
N ASP A 392 21.37 -16.15 -26.29
CA ASP A 392 22.76 -15.71 -26.11
C ASP A 392 23.60 -15.81 -27.41
N GLY A 393 23.11 -16.52 -28.43
CA GLY A 393 23.83 -16.75 -29.69
C GLY A 393 23.27 -15.93 -30.86
N GLY A 394 22.50 -14.89 -30.58
CA GLY A 394 21.91 -14.01 -31.59
C GLY A 394 20.74 -14.62 -32.37
N ALA A 395 20.25 -15.80 -31.99
CA ALA A 395 19.10 -16.40 -32.66
C ALA A 395 17.79 -15.84 -32.13
N VAL A 396 16.97 -15.35 -33.05
CA VAL A 396 15.61 -14.88 -32.79
C VAL A 396 14.64 -15.91 -33.34
N LYS A 397 13.75 -16.42 -32.49
CA LYS A 397 12.67 -17.32 -32.90
C LYS A 397 11.31 -16.72 -32.59
N VAL A 398 10.37 -16.91 -33.51
CA VAL A 398 8.95 -16.56 -33.32
C VAL A 398 8.13 -17.84 -33.27
N TRP A 399 7.22 -17.93 -32.31
CA TRP A 399 6.43 -19.12 -32.03
C TRP A 399 4.94 -18.86 -32.24
N ASP A 400 4.19 -19.89 -32.69
CA ASP A 400 2.72 -19.91 -32.62
C ASP A 400 2.29 -20.96 -31.59
N LEU A 401 1.58 -20.54 -30.55
CA LEU A 401 1.03 -21.45 -29.54
C LEU A 401 0.10 -22.51 -30.13
N ARG A 402 -0.55 -22.22 -31.26
CA ARG A 402 -1.48 -23.16 -31.92
C ARG A 402 -0.76 -24.23 -32.72
N ARG A 403 0.47 -23.95 -33.19
CA ARG A 403 1.28 -24.89 -33.98
C ARG A 403 2.25 -25.69 -33.12
N GLY A 404 2.68 -25.13 -32.00
CA GLY A 404 3.67 -25.75 -31.11
C GLY A 404 5.09 -25.78 -31.66
N SER A 405 5.37 -25.06 -32.75
CA SER A 405 6.69 -24.95 -33.38
C SER A 405 7.02 -23.50 -33.75
N ALA A 406 8.32 -23.22 -33.95
CA ALA A 406 8.79 -21.92 -34.40
C ALA A 406 8.34 -21.67 -35.85
N ILE A 407 7.76 -20.50 -36.08
CA ILE A 407 7.31 -20.00 -37.38
C ILE A 407 8.45 -19.30 -38.14
N LEU A 408 9.34 -18.64 -37.39
CA LEU A 408 10.49 -17.92 -37.89
C LEU A 408 11.69 -18.29 -37.02
N GLU A 409 12.81 -18.59 -37.66
CA GLU A 409 14.11 -18.73 -37.02
C GLU A 409 15.11 -17.90 -37.82
N ALA A 410 15.81 -17.01 -37.14
CA ALA A 410 16.69 -16.02 -37.74
C ALA A 410 17.97 -15.93 -36.91
N ARG A 411 19.14 -15.91 -37.57
CA ARG A 411 20.48 -15.92 -36.94
C ARG A 411 21.41 -14.90 -37.61
N GLN A 412 20.89 -13.70 -37.83
CA GLN A 412 21.63 -12.61 -38.49
C GLN A 412 22.49 -11.81 -37.51
N GLN A 413 22.10 -11.75 -36.24
CA GLN A 413 22.87 -11.10 -35.18
C GLN A 413 23.89 -12.09 -34.63
N GLU A 414 25.09 -11.61 -34.30
CA GLU A 414 26.23 -12.45 -33.95
C GLU A 414 26.36 -12.66 -32.43
N GLU A 415 25.78 -11.76 -31.65
CA GLU A 415 25.82 -11.79 -30.19
C GLU A 415 24.44 -11.85 -29.54
N TYR A 416 24.42 -11.94 -28.21
CA TYR A 416 23.24 -12.10 -27.38
C TYR A 416 22.14 -11.08 -27.69
N ILE A 417 20.89 -11.55 -27.76
CA ILE A 417 19.72 -10.67 -27.89
C ILE A 417 19.36 -10.15 -26.49
N SER A 418 19.52 -8.85 -26.28
CA SER A 418 19.32 -8.21 -24.98
C SER A 418 17.85 -7.88 -24.73
N ALA A 419 17.18 -7.28 -25.71
CA ALA A 419 15.79 -6.86 -25.62
C ALA A 419 15.09 -6.88 -26.98
N MET A 420 13.75 -6.93 -26.94
CA MET A 420 12.90 -6.92 -28.13
C MET A 420 11.75 -5.94 -27.96
N ALA A 421 11.34 -5.31 -29.06
CA ALA A 421 10.16 -4.45 -29.12
C ALA A 421 9.35 -4.74 -30.38
N VAL A 422 8.04 -4.50 -30.33
CA VAL A 422 7.14 -4.72 -31.46
C VAL A 422 6.31 -3.48 -31.74
N ASP A 423 6.09 -3.21 -33.03
CA ASP A 423 5.19 -2.16 -33.51
C ASP A 423 3.80 -2.30 -32.87
N GLY A 424 3.09 -1.18 -32.67
CA GLY A 424 1.70 -1.18 -32.19
C GLY A 424 0.74 -1.99 -33.07
N ASN A 425 1.10 -2.25 -34.34
CA ASN A 425 0.33 -3.12 -35.25
C ASN A 425 0.79 -4.59 -35.27
N GLY A 426 1.82 -4.97 -34.51
CA GLY A 426 2.36 -6.34 -34.50
C GLY A 426 3.09 -6.75 -35.78
N LYS A 427 3.41 -5.80 -36.68
CA LYS A 427 3.96 -6.11 -38.02
C LYS A 427 5.48 -6.25 -38.05
N ILE A 428 6.17 -5.41 -37.28
CA ILE A 428 7.62 -5.32 -37.26
C ILE A 428 8.09 -5.66 -35.85
N LEU A 429 9.02 -6.60 -35.76
CA LEU A 429 9.76 -6.96 -34.56
C LEU A 429 11.15 -6.34 -34.65
N LEU A 430 11.54 -5.65 -33.58
CA LEU A 430 12.84 -5.01 -33.40
C LEU A 430 13.61 -5.77 -32.33
N THR A 431 14.91 -5.96 -32.55
CA THR A 431 15.78 -6.67 -31.62
C THR A 431 17.05 -5.87 -31.38
N ALA A 432 17.41 -5.69 -30.11
CA ALA A 432 18.70 -5.16 -29.70
C ALA A 432 19.65 -6.31 -29.41
N SER A 433 20.90 -6.21 -29.87
CA SER A 433 21.94 -7.21 -29.64
C SER A 433 23.21 -6.59 -29.07
N GLY A 434 24.00 -7.44 -28.40
CA GLY A 434 25.35 -7.14 -27.92
C GLY A 434 26.31 -6.69 -29.03
N ASP A 435 26.07 -7.09 -30.29
CA ASP A 435 26.88 -6.70 -31.45
C ASP A 435 26.73 -5.22 -31.86
N GLY A 436 25.97 -4.44 -31.09
CA GLY A 436 25.72 -3.03 -31.35
C GLY A 436 24.69 -2.76 -32.44
N THR A 437 24.01 -3.79 -32.98
CA THR A 437 23.07 -3.65 -34.09
C THR A 437 21.59 -3.73 -33.65
N LEU A 438 20.74 -2.98 -34.34
CA LEU A 438 19.29 -3.09 -34.28
C LEU A 438 18.82 -4.00 -35.43
N GLY A 439 18.29 -5.17 -35.09
CA GLY A 439 17.67 -6.10 -36.03
C GLY A 439 16.22 -5.75 -36.31
N VAL A 440 15.79 -5.87 -37.56
CA VAL A 440 14.41 -5.62 -37.99
C VAL A 440 13.85 -6.83 -38.71
N PHE A 441 12.73 -7.35 -38.21
CA PHE A 441 12.06 -8.53 -38.73
C PHE A 441 10.62 -8.22 -39.09
N ASN A 442 10.19 -8.68 -40.27
CA ASN A 442 8.82 -8.56 -40.72
C ASN A 442 8.02 -9.80 -40.33
N MET A 443 7.10 -9.62 -39.38
CA MET A 443 6.30 -10.71 -38.82
C MET A 443 5.26 -11.25 -39.81
N LYS A 444 4.71 -10.38 -40.68
CA LYS A 444 3.73 -10.80 -41.71
C LYS A 444 4.40 -11.61 -42.81
N ARG A 445 5.60 -11.21 -43.23
CA ARG A 445 6.39 -11.92 -44.26
C ARG A 445 7.26 -13.05 -43.69
N ARG A 446 7.42 -13.12 -42.37
CA ARG A 446 8.26 -14.09 -41.64
C ARG A 446 9.68 -14.11 -42.21
N ARG A 447 10.28 -12.92 -42.31
CA ARG A 447 11.63 -12.76 -42.84
C ARG A 447 12.36 -11.64 -42.13
N PHE A 448 13.67 -11.76 -42.11
CA PHE A 448 14.60 -10.69 -41.81
C PHE A 448 14.50 -9.59 -42.88
N GLU A 449 14.49 -8.31 -42.48
CA GLU A 449 14.48 -7.17 -43.40
C GLU A 449 15.84 -6.47 -43.43
N LEU A 450 16.38 -6.05 -42.27
CA LEU A 450 17.66 -5.33 -42.20
C LEU A 450 18.32 -5.42 -40.81
N LEU A 451 19.62 -5.12 -40.78
CA LEU A 451 20.41 -4.76 -39.60
C LEU A 451 20.84 -3.30 -39.73
N SER A 452 20.86 -2.58 -38.60
CA SER A 452 21.45 -1.25 -38.57
C SER A 452 22.96 -1.30 -38.66
N GLU A 453 23.58 -0.14 -38.90
CA GLU A 453 25.00 0.05 -38.64
C GLU A 453 25.32 -0.32 -37.17
N PRO A 454 26.44 -1.02 -36.93
CA PRO A 454 26.86 -1.35 -35.57
C PRO A 454 27.22 -0.07 -34.83
N GLN A 455 26.67 0.09 -33.63
CA GLN A 455 27.01 1.17 -32.72
C GLN A 455 28.22 0.78 -31.87
N ASN A 456 28.90 1.78 -31.29
CA ASN A 456 30.15 1.55 -30.55
C ASN A 456 29.97 0.66 -29.30
N GLY A 457 28.83 0.79 -28.62
CA GLY A 457 28.51 -0.01 -27.45
C GLY A 457 27.33 -0.94 -27.71
N ASP A 458 27.35 -2.09 -27.05
CA ASP A 458 26.29 -3.09 -27.00
C ASP A 458 24.93 -2.44 -26.80
N LEU A 459 23.93 -2.84 -27.60
CA LEU A 459 22.56 -2.39 -27.39
C LEU A 459 21.91 -3.29 -26.34
N THR A 460 21.58 -2.74 -25.18
CA THR A 460 21.05 -3.49 -24.02
C THR A 460 19.53 -3.48 -23.94
N SER A 461 18.90 -2.46 -24.50
CA SER A 461 17.46 -2.23 -24.36
C SER A 461 16.90 -1.53 -25.59
N VAL A 462 15.65 -1.81 -25.94
CA VAL A 462 14.95 -1.21 -27.08
C VAL A 462 13.52 -0.84 -26.70
N VAL A 463 13.11 0.38 -27.01
CA VAL A 463 11.79 0.92 -26.65
C VAL A 463 11.23 1.78 -27.79
N LEU A 464 9.92 1.66 -28.04
CA LEU A 464 9.20 2.54 -28.97
C LEU A 464 8.71 3.81 -28.28
N MET A 465 8.98 4.96 -28.90
CA MET A 465 8.67 6.30 -28.41
C MET A 465 7.94 7.14 -29.46
N LYS A 466 7.30 8.23 -29.03
CA LYS A 466 6.61 9.22 -29.89
C LYS A 466 5.55 8.61 -30.81
N ARG A 467 4.73 7.72 -30.25
CA ARG A 467 3.66 6.93 -30.87
C ARG A 467 4.17 6.00 -31.95
N GLY A 468 5.32 5.37 -31.69
CA GLY A 468 5.99 4.48 -32.62
C GLY A 468 6.72 5.19 -33.76
N ARG A 469 6.96 6.50 -33.66
CA ARG A 469 7.73 7.24 -34.69
C ARG A 469 9.24 7.20 -34.46
N LYS A 470 9.66 6.86 -33.25
CA LYS A 470 11.06 6.80 -32.84
C LYS A 470 11.31 5.50 -32.10
N VAL A 471 12.47 4.90 -32.33
CA VAL A 471 12.99 3.79 -31.53
C VAL A 471 14.14 4.34 -30.69
N ALA A 472 14.10 4.09 -29.39
CA ALA A 472 15.18 4.43 -28.47
C ALA A 472 15.89 3.14 -28.05
N CYS A 473 17.20 3.08 -28.28
CA CYS A 473 18.06 1.97 -27.86
C CYS A 473 19.05 2.46 -26.81
N GLY A 474 19.13 1.74 -25.69
CA GLY A 474 20.11 1.99 -24.63
C GLY A 474 21.39 1.22 -24.90
N SER A 475 22.52 1.79 -24.51
CA SER A 475 23.83 1.19 -24.74
C SER A 475 24.62 0.99 -23.46
N SER A 476 25.52 0.00 -23.47
CA SER A 476 26.51 -0.24 -22.42
C SER A 476 27.41 0.97 -22.15
N GLU A 477 27.58 1.89 -23.10
CA GLU A 477 28.36 3.13 -22.93
C GLU A 477 27.55 4.31 -22.33
N GLY A 478 26.38 4.07 -21.76
CA GLY A 478 25.58 5.14 -21.16
C GLY A 478 24.88 6.04 -22.19
N THR A 479 24.87 5.66 -23.47
CA THR A 479 24.31 6.44 -24.58
C THR A 479 22.95 5.92 -25.03
N ILE A 480 22.01 6.82 -25.32
CA ILE A 480 20.74 6.48 -25.97
C ILE A 480 20.83 6.82 -27.45
N TYR A 481 20.66 5.81 -28.30
CA TYR A 481 20.57 5.92 -29.74
C TYR A 481 19.11 6.04 -30.17
N LEU A 482 18.79 6.98 -31.07
CA LEU A 482 17.45 7.20 -31.58
C LEU A 482 17.38 6.88 -33.07
N PHE A 483 16.50 5.97 -33.46
CA PHE A 483 16.22 5.64 -34.87
C PHE A 483 14.87 6.22 -35.30
N ASN A 484 14.79 6.64 -36.56
CA ASN A 484 13.52 7.00 -37.18
C ASN A 484 12.73 5.75 -37.51
N TRP A 485 11.41 5.81 -37.38
CA TRP A 485 10.54 4.78 -37.96
C TRP A 485 10.73 4.74 -39.48
N ASP A 486 10.85 3.53 -40.04
CA ASP A 486 11.24 3.26 -41.43
C ASP A 486 12.67 3.70 -41.83
N GLY A 487 13.44 4.26 -40.89
CA GLY A 487 14.83 4.67 -41.06
C GLY A 487 15.76 3.91 -40.12
N PHE A 488 15.64 2.59 -40.06
CA PHE A 488 16.34 1.73 -39.10
C PHE A 488 17.82 1.48 -39.46
N GLY A 489 18.27 1.81 -40.67
CA GLY A 489 19.63 1.53 -41.12
C GLY A 489 20.72 2.29 -40.35
N ALA A 490 20.43 3.51 -39.91
CA ALA A 490 21.40 4.35 -39.18
C ALA A 490 20.71 5.15 -38.08
N ALA A 491 21.45 5.47 -37.01
CA ALA A 491 20.94 6.26 -35.91
C ALA A 491 20.68 7.71 -36.38
N SER A 492 19.47 8.21 -36.13
CA SER A 492 19.07 9.58 -36.47
C SER A 492 19.63 10.63 -35.51
N ASP A 493 19.81 10.25 -34.24
CA ASP A 493 20.32 11.10 -33.17
C ASP A 493 20.89 10.23 -32.06
N ARG A 494 21.76 10.78 -31.22
CA ARG A 494 22.32 10.11 -30.04
C ARG A 494 22.59 11.11 -28.93
N PHE A 495 22.38 10.70 -27.69
CA PHE A 495 22.78 11.51 -26.54
C PHE A 495 23.26 10.65 -25.38
N ALA A 496 24.37 11.08 -24.77
CA ALA A 496 24.97 10.41 -23.63
C ALA A 496 24.30 10.87 -22.32
N LEU A 497 24.09 9.90 -21.42
CA LEU A 497 23.75 10.16 -20.04
C LEU A 497 25.04 10.32 -19.22
N ARG A 498 24.95 11.01 -18.07
CA ARG A 498 26.01 10.97 -17.04
C ARG A 498 25.95 9.65 -16.23
N ALA A 499 25.77 8.54 -16.92
CA ALA A 499 25.68 7.20 -16.36
C ALA A 499 26.74 6.35 -17.06
N GLU A 500 27.35 5.40 -16.35
CA GLU A 500 28.36 4.53 -16.94
C GLU A 500 27.73 3.58 -17.96
N THR A 501 26.62 2.94 -17.60
CA THR A 501 25.89 2.01 -18.48
C THR A 501 24.39 2.28 -18.49
N ILE A 502 23.71 1.81 -19.53
CA ILE A 502 22.27 1.63 -19.55
C ILE A 502 22.01 0.13 -19.69
N ASP A 503 21.36 -0.48 -18.71
CA ASP A 503 21.11 -1.93 -18.74
C ASP A 503 19.66 -2.23 -19.13
N CYS A 504 18.72 -1.41 -18.67
CA CYS A 504 17.30 -1.56 -18.97
C CYS A 504 16.60 -0.21 -19.17
N MET A 505 15.56 -0.20 -20.01
CA MET A 505 14.74 0.98 -20.28
C MET A 505 13.27 0.62 -20.34
N VAL A 506 12.42 1.50 -19.82
CA VAL A 506 10.97 1.34 -19.90
C VAL A 506 10.29 2.69 -20.23
N PRO A 507 9.36 2.72 -21.19
CA PRO A 507 8.60 3.93 -21.48
C PRO A 507 7.57 4.16 -20.37
N VAL A 508 7.56 5.37 -19.82
CA VAL A 508 6.54 5.82 -18.86
C VAL A 508 5.44 6.59 -19.60
N THR A 509 5.86 7.49 -20.49
CA THR A 509 4.98 8.25 -21.36
C THR A 509 5.48 8.17 -22.79
N ASP A 510 4.76 8.82 -23.69
CA ASP A 510 5.16 8.91 -25.10
C ASP A 510 6.51 9.63 -25.33
N SER A 511 6.98 10.38 -24.33
CA SER A 511 8.21 11.16 -24.41
C SER A 511 9.21 10.84 -23.29
N ILE A 512 8.75 10.29 -22.16
CA ILE A 512 9.60 10.02 -21.00
C ILE A 512 9.87 8.53 -20.88
N VAL A 513 11.16 8.19 -20.76
CA VAL A 513 11.68 6.85 -20.48
C VAL A 513 12.35 6.86 -19.11
N CYS A 514 12.17 5.78 -18.37
CA CYS A 514 13.00 5.49 -17.19
C CYS A 514 14.11 4.52 -17.58
N VAL A 515 15.31 4.83 -17.10
CA VAL A 515 16.55 4.12 -17.42
C VAL A 515 17.14 3.56 -16.14
N GLY A 516 17.45 2.26 -16.15
CA GLY A 516 18.22 1.57 -15.11
C GLY A 516 19.69 1.44 -15.54
N SER A 517 20.59 1.56 -14.59
CA SER A 517 22.03 1.66 -14.80
C SER A 517 22.77 0.84 -13.74
N LEU A 518 24.00 0.44 -14.05
CA LEU A 518 24.89 -0.29 -13.16
C LEU A 518 25.16 0.46 -11.85
N ASP A 519 25.18 1.81 -11.88
CA ASP A 519 25.33 2.68 -10.70
C ASP A 519 24.23 2.47 -9.64
N GLY A 520 23.17 1.76 -10.00
CA GLY A 520 21.98 1.54 -9.17
C GLY A 520 21.01 2.71 -9.17
N VAL A 521 21.21 3.72 -10.02
CA VAL A 521 20.38 4.91 -10.10
C VAL A 521 19.37 4.81 -11.25
N ILE A 522 18.09 5.00 -10.94
CA ILE A 522 17.00 5.07 -11.92
C ILE A 522 16.86 6.52 -12.37
N ARG A 523 17.07 6.79 -13.67
CA ARG A 523 17.01 8.13 -14.24
C ARG A 523 15.77 8.28 -15.12
N ALA A 524 15.03 9.38 -14.97
CA ALA A 524 13.97 9.76 -15.89
C ALA A 524 14.54 10.64 -17.00
N VAL A 525 14.30 10.27 -18.24
CA VAL A 525 14.88 10.88 -19.44
C VAL A 525 13.76 11.22 -20.41
N ASN A 526 13.72 12.46 -20.87
CA ASN A 526 12.83 12.89 -21.92
C ASN A 526 13.53 12.73 -23.28
N VAL A 527 12.78 12.19 -24.25
CA VAL A 527 13.18 11.98 -25.64
C VAL A 527 12.54 13.09 -26.47
N LEU A 528 13.34 13.91 -27.14
CA LEU A 528 12.92 15.04 -27.96
C LEU A 528 11.96 16.01 -27.23
N PRO A 529 12.48 17.02 -26.49
CA PRO A 529 13.89 17.38 -26.37
C PRO A 529 14.68 16.42 -25.46
N ASN A 530 15.86 15.99 -25.93
CA ASN A 530 16.71 15.02 -25.24
C ASN A 530 17.26 15.62 -23.94
N ARG A 531 16.73 15.19 -22.78
CA ARG A 531 17.10 15.75 -21.48
C ARG A 531 16.89 14.77 -20.35
N VAL A 532 17.86 14.70 -19.43
CA VAL A 532 17.70 14.05 -18.14
C VAL A 532 16.85 14.94 -17.22
N LEU A 533 15.70 14.43 -16.77
CA LEU A 533 14.77 15.12 -15.89
C LEU A 533 15.22 15.05 -14.44
N GLY A 534 15.75 13.90 -14.02
CA GLY A 534 16.24 13.69 -12.66
C GLY A 534 16.34 12.21 -12.29
N CYS A 535 16.68 11.97 -11.02
CA CYS A 535 16.68 10.64 -10.41
C CYS A 535 15.29 10.32 -9.85
N VAL A 536 14.74 9.16 -10.22
CA VAL A 536 13.46 8.64 -9.68
C VAL A 536 13.69 7.95 -8.34
N GLY A 537 14.81 7.24 -8.22
CA GLY A 537 15.15 6.41 -7.08
C GLY A 537 16.44 5.65 -7.31
N GLN A 538 16.92 4.95 -6.28
CA GLN A 538 18.15 4.17 -6.38
C GLN A 538 18.15 2.86 -5.56
N HIS A 539 18.88 1.89 -6.07
CA HIS A 539 19.47 0.77 -5.35
C HIS A 539 20.90 1.20 -4.99
N LEU A 540 21.24 1.19 -3.69
CA LEU A 540 22.46 1.81 -3.19
C LEU A 540 23.68 1.01 -3.65
N GLY A 541 24.36 1.47 -4.70
CA GLY A 541 25.59 0.86 -5.21
C GLY A 541 25.40 -0.52 -5.86
N GLU A 542 24.17 -0.86 -6.23
CA GLU A 542 23.81 -2.18 -6.75
C GLU A 542 23.12 -2.04 -8.11
N PRO A 543 23.53 -2.81 -9.14
CA PRO A 543 22.97 -2.72 -10.49
C PRO A 543 21.46 -2.91 -10.55
N ILE A 544 20.81 -2.21 -11.49
CA ILE A 544 19.38 -2.39 -11.80
C ILE A 544 19.25 -3.35 -12.97
N GLU A 545 18.77 -4.55 -12.69
CA GLU A 545 18.63 -5.63 -13.66
C GLU A 545 17.44 -5.42 -14.60
N GLN A 546 16.30 -4.95 -14.07
CA GLN A 546 15.09 -4.76 -14.87
C GLN A 546 14.15 -3.71 -14.30
N LEU A 547 13.45 -3.03 -15.21
CA LEU A 547 12.39 -2.06 -14.90
C LEU A 547 11.06 -2.48 -15.52
N ALA A 548 9.96 -2.26 -14.81
CA ALA A 548 8.61 -2.49 -15.33
C ALA A 548 7.64 -1.43 -14.83
N VAL A 549 6.80 -0.91 -15.72
CA VAL A 549 5.74 0.05 -15.36
C VAL A 549 4.43 -0.70 -15.16
N ALA A 550 3.69 -0.34 -14.11
CA ALA A 550 2.37 -0.88 -13.84
C ALA A 550 1.36 -0.48 -14.92
N ALA A 551 0.35 -1.31 -15.17
CA ALA A 551 -0.66 -1.05 -16.21
C ALA A 551 -1.46 0.25 -16.00
N ASP A 552 -1.50 0.79 -14.78
CA ASP A 552 -2.13 2.07 -14.47
C ASP A 552 -1.21 3.28 -14.74
N GLY A 553 0.06 3.05 -15.09
CA GLY A 553 1.07 4.07 -15.34
C GLY A 553 1.52 4.85 -14.10
N LYS A 554 1.09 4.46 -12.90
CA LYS A 554 1.38 5.22 -11.66
C LYS A 554 2.63 4.71 -10.95
N LEU A 555 2.88 3.41 -11.02
CA LEU A 555 3.98 2.78 -10.31
C LEU A 555 5.02 2.22 -11.29
N LEU A 556 6.29 2.44 -10.95
CA LEU A 556 7.43 1.80 -11.58
C LEU A 556 8.02 0.80 -10.58
N ALA A 557 8.19 -0.45 -11.01
CA ALA A 557 8.93 -1.47 -10.29
C ALA A 557 10.36 -1.53 -10.82
N SER A 558 11.32 -1.63 -9.89
CA SER A 558 12.73 -1.89 -10.21
C SER A 558 13.23 -3.12 -9.47
N SER A 559 13.92 -3.98 -10.19
CA SER A 559 14.63 -5.13 -9.63
C SER A 559 16.11 -4.83 -9.63
N GLY A 560 16.74 -4.88 -8.45
CA GLY A 560 18.18 -4.66 -8.30
C GLY A 560 18.92 -5.90 -7.83
N HIS A 561 20.25 -5.85 -7.96
CA HIS A 561 21.15 -6.88 -7.45
C HIS A 561 21.12 -6.99 -5.91
N ASP A 562 20.58 -5.97 -5.22
CA ASP A 562 20.27 -5.95 -3.79
C ASP A 562 19.15 -6.94 -3.36
N GLN A 563 18.68 -7.79 -4.29
CA GLN A 563 17.62 -8.78 -4.12
C GLN A 563 16.28 -8.18 -3.68
N LYS A 564 16.06 -6.89 -3.98
CA LYS A 564 14.83 -6.19 -3.64
C LYS A 564 14.12 -5.73 -4.91
N VAL A 565 12.81 -5.88 -4.90
CA VAL A 565 11.92 -5.19 -5.84
C VAL A 565 11.43 -3.93 -5.15
N LYS A 566 11.80 -2.76 -5.68
CA LYS A 566 11.35 -1.45 -5.16
C LYS A 566 10.26 -0.89 -6.06
N PHE A 567 9.33 -0.17 -5.47
CA PHE A 567 8.24 0.50 -6.18
C PHE A 567 8.41 2.01 -6.03
N TRP A 568 8.28 2.72 -7.15
CA TRP A 568 8.43 4.17 -7.25
C TRP A 568 7.14 4.77 -7.78
N ASP A 569 6.72 5.88 -7.19
CA ASP A 569 5.58 6.65 -7.71
C ASP A 569 6.07 7.54 -8.85
N VAL A 570 5.53 7.29 -10.04
CA VAL A 570 5.89 7.94 -11.30
C VAL A 570 4.72 8.78 -11.83
N SER A 571 3.62 8.88 -11.08
CA SER A 571 2.46 9.70 -11.45
C SER A 571 2.82 11.16 -11.74
N ALA A 572 3.80 11.72 -11.02
CA ALA A 572 4.30 13.08 -11.24
C ALA A 572 4.92 13.26 -12.63
N LEU A 573 5.69 12.26 -13.11
CA LEU A 573 6.36 12.28 -14.41
C LEU A 573 5.36 12.26 -15.57
N GLY A 574 4.19 11.63 -15.38
CA GLY A 574 3.12 11.61 -16.37
C GLY A 574 2.58 12.99 -16.75
N SER A 575 2.66 13.96 -15.83
CA SER A 575 2.16 15.32 -16.03
C SER A 575 3.22 16.33 -16.50
N MET A 576 4.49 15.90 -16.58
CA MET A 576 5.59 16.81 -16.94
C MET A 576 5.59 17.08 -18.44
N VAL A 577 5.38 18.34 -18.82
CA VAL A 577 5.65 18.85 -20.15
C VAL A 577 7.03 19.48 -20.12
N VAL A 578 7.92 19.00 -20.99
CA VAL A 578 9.29 19.49 -21.10
C VAL A 578 9.35 20.43 -22.28
N ASP A 579 9.43 21.73 -22.01
CA ASP A 579 9.55 22.75 -23.05
C ASP A 579 10.89 22.65 -23.79
N ASP A 580 10.87 22.90 -25.10
CA ASP A 580 12.04 22.89 -25.99
C ASP A 580 13.05 24.02 -25.66
N TYR A 581 12.64 25.07 -24.93
CA TYR A 581 13.42 26.30 -24.81
C TYR A 581 14.32 26.31 -23.55
N ARG A 582 15.62 26.08 -23.76
CA ARG A 582 16.66 26.43 -22.79
C ARG A 582 16.60 27.95 -22.59
N ARG A 583 16.09 28.46 -21.46
CA ARG A 583 16.28 29.87 -21.08
C ARG A 583 17.79 30.13 -21.01
N LYS A 584 18.39 30.60 -22.11
CA LYS A 584 19.71 31.24 -22.11
C LYS A 584 19.63 32.37 -21.09
N LYS A 585 20.34 32.24 -19.97
CA LYS A 585 20.56 33.35 -19.04
C LYS A 585 21.14 34.50 -19.89
N LYS A 586 20.37 35.58 -20.10
CA LYS A 586 20.85 36.76 -20.85
C LYS A 586 22.08 37.31 -20.12
N LYS A 587 23.28 37.06 -20.66
CA LYS A 587 24.47 37.86 -20.36
C LYS A 587 24.19 39.24 -20.95
N GLY A 588 23.84 40.22 -20.12
CA GLY A 588 23.62 41.60 -20.59
C GLY A 588 22.66 42.49 -19.79
N GLY A 589 22.36 42.16 -18.52
CA GLY A 589 21.71 43.12 -17.61
C GLY A 589 22.75 43.74 -16.67
N PRO A 590 22.71 45.05 -16.38
CA PRO A 590 23.66 45.67 -15.47
C PRO A 590 23.54 45.01 -14.08
N LEU A 591 24.68 44.63 -13.52
CA LEU A 591 24.78 44.01 -12.20
C LEU A 591 24.21 44.98 -11.15
N ARG A 592 23.13 44.57 -10.48
CA ARG A 592 22.58 45.27 -9.32
C ARG A 592 23.54 45.07 -8.15
N ALA A 593 24.03 46.16 -7.58
CA ALA A 593 24.94 46.15 -6.43
C ALA A 593 24.36 45.32 -5.27
N LEU A 594 25.21 44.45 -4.72
CA LEU A 594 24.92 43.55 -3.61
C LEU A 594 24.73 44.35 -2.31
N SER A 595 23.52 44.36 -1.74
CA SER A 595 23.31 44.84 -0.38
C SER A 595 23.59 43.72 0.63
N SER A 596 24.67 43.87 1.41
CA SER A 596 24.90 43.54 2.84
C SER A 596 24.22 42.35 3.56
N LYS A 597 23.48 41.45 2.91
CA LYS A 597 22.96 40.21 3.52
C LYS A 597 23.95 39.04 3.52
N ALA A 598 25.19 39.29 3.11
CA ALA A 598 26.27 38.30 3.08
C ALA A 598 27.08 38.20 4.39
N LEU A 599 26.51 38.61 5.53
CA LEU A 599 27.06 38.27 6.85
C LEU A 599 26.03 37.48 7.66
N GLY A 600 26.13 36.15 7.54
CA GLY A 600 25.96 35.19 8.63
C GLY A 600 24.55 34.90 9.15
N SER A 601 23.95 33.80 8.69
CA SER A 601 23.49 32.71 9.57
C SER A 601 23.21 31.48 8.71
N GLY A 602 23.88 30.37 9.02
CA GLY A 602 24.01 29.19 8.17
C GLY A 602 22.70 28.46 7.87
N GLU A 603 22.55 28.15 6.60
CA GLU A 603 21.96 26.94 6.00
C GLU A 603 22.01 27.20 4.48
N ASP A 604 22.98 26.64 3.75
CA ASP A 604 22.89 26.64 2.29
C ASP A 604 23.58 25.44 1.63
N PHE A 605 22.69 24.63 1.06
CA PHE A 605 22.74 23.33 0.42
C PHE A 605 23.53 23.25 -0.92
N PHE A 606 24.50 24.15 -1.16
CA PHE A 606 25.21 24.23 -2.47
C PHE A 606 26.72 24.60 -2.38
N ALA A 607 27.45 24.12 -1.37
CA ALA A 607 28.87 24.46 -1.23
C ALA A 607 29.85 23.65 -2.11
N ASP A 608 29.44 22.52 -2.72
CA ASP A 608 30.39 21.57 -3.35
C ASP A 608 30.41 21.61 -4.89
N LEU A 609 30.35 22.80 -5.49
CA LEU A 609 30.65 22.97 -6.92
C LEU A 609 31.88 23.85 -7.11
N ARG A 610 33.05 23.30 -6.79
CA ARG A 610 34.34 23.69 -7.40
C ARG A 610 35.26 22.47 -7.50
N ASP A 611 35.30 21.87 -8.68
CA ASP A 611 36.47 21.12 -9.15
C ASP A 611 37.45 22.10 -9.81
N GLU A 612 38.73 21.84 -9.59
CA GLU A 612 39.90 22.57 -10.08
C GLU A 612 40.22 22.33 -11.57
N ALA A 613 41.27 23.04 -12.03
CA ALA A 613 42.03 23.01 -13.30
C ALA A 613 41.76 24.26 -14.18
N GLU A 614 42.74 25.00 -14.70
CA GLU A 614 44.21 24.92 -14.76
C GLU A 614 44.73 26.35 -15.12
N PRO A 615 46.05 26.63 -15.12
CA PRO A 615 46.61 27.97 -15.16
C PRO A 615 46.84 28.50 -16.59
N GLU A 616 46.85 29.83 -16.77
CA GLU A 616 47.83 30.54 -17.63
C GLU A 616 47.71 32.07 -17.53
N GLU A 617 48.90 32.69 -17.38
CA GLU A 617 49.44 34.02 -17.72
C GLU A 617 48.52 35.21 -18.08
N GLY A 618 48.78 36.46 -17.68
CA GLY A 618 49.96 37.10 -17.10
C GLY A 618 49.77 38.62 -16.89
N ALA A 619 50.90 39.31 -16.66
CA ALA A 619 51.13 40.70 -16.26
C ALA A 619 51.01 40.95 -14.73
N GLY A 620 52.06 41.29 -13.98
CA GLY A 620 53.42 41.72 -14.28
C GLY A 620 53.77 42.82 -13.28
N ASP A 621 54.81 42.66 -12.46
CA ASP A 621 55.76 43.73 -12.06
C ASP A 621 56.87 43.18 -11.12
N GLY A 622 58.11 43.64 -11.35
CA GLY A 622 59.02 44.03 -10.26
C GLY A 622 60.03 43.04 -9.65
N GLY A 623 61.20 42.89 -10.29
CA GLY A 623 62.54 42.72 -9.65
C GLY A 623 62.87 41.33 -9.07
N GLY A 624 64.09 40.78 -9.17
CA GLY A 624 65.40 41.23 -9.61
C GLY A 624 66.44 40.24 -9.02
N SER A 625 67.58 40.05 -9.70
CA SER A 625 68.78 39.24 -9.33
C SER A 625 68.59 37.71 -9.28
N GLY A 626 69.47 36.85 -9.80
CA GLY A 626 70.77 36.98 -10.46
C GLY A 626 71.31 35.56 -10.72
N ASP A 627 72.10 35.41 -11.79
CA ASP A 627 73.18 34.42 -12.08
C ASP A 627 72.93 32.93 -11.77
N SER A 628 72.80 32.02 -12.76
CA SER A 628 73.77 31.45 -13.72
C SER A 628 74.26 30.06 -13.29
N ASP A 629 74.53 29.23 -14.31
CA ASP A 629 75.29 27.95 -14.32
C ASP A 629 74.43 26.67 -14.21
N THR A 630 74.07 26.00 -15.31
CA THR A 630 74.81 24.94 -16.05
C THR A 630 75.11 23.69 -15.21
N ASP A 631 74.44 22.57 -15.53
CA ASP A 631 75.01 21.34 -16.11
C ASP A 631 74.30 20.03 -15.69
N SER A 632 74.13 19.16 -16.70
CA SER A 632 74.17 17.69 -16.72
C SER A 632 73.68 16.86 -15.51
N ASP A 633 72.60 16.09 -15.71
CA ASP A 633 72.58 14.62 -15.92
C ASP A 633 71.20 14.01 -15.59
#